data_AF-A0A2N0XD03-F1
#
_entry.id   AF-A0A2N0XD03-F1
#
_cell.length_a   1.000
_cell.length_b   1.000
_cell.length_c   1.000
_cell.angle_alpha   90.00
_cell.angle_beta   90.00
_cell.angle_gamma   90.00
#
_symmetry.space_group_name_H-M   'P 1'
#
loop_
_entity.id
_entity.type
_entity.pdbx_description
1 polymer ?
#
loop_
_entity_poly.entity_id
_entity_poly.type
_entity_poly.pdbx_seq_one_letter_code
_entity_poly.pdbx_strand_id
1 'polypeptide(L)'
;MSSNREKKLNRSDVRIGIWKFILSFAVLSVVSFTCLYLFFKSYDMQREGISRDAEAYKELMRRSDVLKTHVDNIYERMTQLNTNKVDNEVFLRTNIMDNVRDAKNIMGKDSTTNFKHYALLMKQIEPMLGLKTKIMEVEYKKNIVRRDLEECIGKVGRANNELRKDPTRNFTGRKRR
;
A
#
# COMPACT_ATOMS: atom_id res chain seq x y z
N MET A 1 66.97 -46.22 68.72
CA MET A 1 66.96 -47.01 67.46
C MET A 1 65.97 -46.37 66.50
N SER A 2 66.53 -45.69 65.49
CA SER A 2 65.78 -45.01 64.43
C SER A 2 65.14 -46.04 63.51
N SER A 3 63.85 -45.87 63.20
CA SER A 3 63.23 -46.47 62.02
C SER A 3 62.03 -45.61 61.61
N ASN A 4 62.32 -44.45 61.03
CA ASN A 4 61.40 -43.77 60.11
C ASN A 4 61.06 -44.74 58.97
N ARG A 5 59.97 -45.50 59.11
CA ARG A 5 59.33 -46.17 57.97
C ARG A 5 58.62 -45.09 57.17
N GLU A 6 59.38 -44.37 56.36
CA GLU A 6 58.81 -43.73 55.19
C GLU A 6 58.12 -44.84 54.39
N LYS A 7 56.78 -44.82 54.41
CA LYS A 7 55.94 -45.63 53.52
C LYS A 7 56.41 -45.28 52.11
N LYS A 8 57.26 -46.13 51.54
CA LYS A 8 57.72 -46.06 50.16
C LYS A 8 56.47 -46.17 49.29
N LEU A 9 55.85 -45.03 48.96
CA LEU A 9 54.64 -44.98 48.16
C LEU A 9 54.93 -45.74 46.87
N ASN A 10 54.10 -46.73 46.58
CA ASN A 10 54.24 -47.56 45.41
C ASN A 10 54.14 -46.65 44.17
N ARG A 11 55.24 -46.48 43.42
CA ARG A 11 55.32 -45.55 42.28
C ARG A 11 54.22 -45.81 41.25
N SER A 12 53.68 -47.03 41.18
CA SER A 12 52.56 -47.42 40.33
C SER A 12 51.23 -46.79 40.76
N ASP A 13 50.95 -46.71 42.06
CA ASP A 13 49.69 -46.18 42.60
C ASP A 13 49.61 -44.66 42.39
N VAL A 14 50.74 -43.96 42.59
CA VAL A 14 50.86 -42.53 42.28
C VAL A 14 50.65 -42.27 40.78
N ARG A 15 51.22 -43.11 39.91
CA ARG A 15 51.08 -42.98 38.46
C ARG A 15 49.63 -43.22 37.99
N ILE A 16 48.93 -44.17 38.60
CA ILE A 16 47.50 -44.44 38.36
C ILE A 16 46.62 -43.29 38.83
N GLY A 17 46.91 -42.70 40.00
CA GLY A 17 46.21 -41.51 40.50
C GLY A 17 46.35 -40.31 39.55
N ILE A 18 47.57 -40.06 39.07
CA ILE A 18 47.86 -39.00 38.10
C ILE A 18 47.12 -39.23 36.77
N TRP A 19 47.09 -40.47 36.26
CA TRP A 19 46.36 -40.80 35.03
C TRP A 19 44.85 -40.62 35.17
N LYS A 20 44.27 -41.00 36.31
CA LYS A 20 42.84 -40.74 36.60
C LYS A 20 42.54 -39.24 36.66
N PHE A 21 43.42 -38.47 37.30
CA PHE A 21 43.27 -37.00 37.36
C PHE A 21 43.34 -36.37 35.97
N ILE A 22 44.31 -36.76 35.14
CA ILE A 22 44.46 -36.26 33.76
C ILE A 22 43.22 -36.61 32.93
N LEU A 23 42.71 -37.84 33.06
CA LEU A 23 41.51 -38.27 32.33
C LEU A 23 40.27 -37.47 32.77
N SER A 24 40.06 -37.30 34.09
CA SER A 24 38.96 -36.50 34.62
C SER A 24 39.07 -35.03 34.20
N PHE A 25 40.27 -34.46 34.23
CA PHE A 25 40.54 -33.09 33.78
C PHE A 25 40.28 -32.92 32.27
N ALA A 26 40.71 -33.88 31.45
CA ALA A 26 40.46 -33.86 30.01
C ALA A 26 38.95 -33.93 29.70
N VAL A 27 38.20 -34.81 30.38
CA VAL A 27 36.74 -34.91 30.21
C VAL A 27 36.05 -33.61 30.61
N LEU A 28 36.38 -33.05 31.78
CA LEU A 28 35.84 -31.76 32.23
C LEU A 28 36.16 -30.64 31.24
N SER A 29 37.40 -30.58 30.76
CA SER A 29 37.84 -29.58 29.77
C SER A 29 37.05 -29.71 28.47
N VAL A 30 36.90 -30.92 27.92
CA VAL A 30 36.11 -31.17 26.70
C VAL A 30 34.66 -30.77 26.88
N VAL A 31 34.04 -31.12 28.02
CA VAL A 31 32.65 -30.74 28.31
C VAL A 31 32.52 -29.22 28.38
N SER A 32 33.41 -28.52 29.10
CA SER A 32 33.40 -27.05 29.18
C SER A 32 33.55 -26.39 27.82
N PHE A 33 34.52 -26.83 26.99
CA PHE A 33 34.70 -26.29 25.64
C PHE A 33 33.51 -26.59 24.73
N THR A 34 32.88 -27.76 24.86
CA THR A 34 31.69 -28.11 24.10
C THR A 34 30.51 -27.21 24.44
N CYS A 35 30.30 -26.91 25.73
CA CYS A 35 29.26 -25.98 26.16
C CYS A 35 29.46 -24.57 25.55
N LEU A 36 30.69 -24.05 25.57
CA LEU A 36 31.01 -22.76 24.96
C LEU A 36 30.82 -22.78 23.44
N TYR A 37 31.25 -23.85 22.78
CA TYR A 37 31.06 -24.02 21.33
C TYR A 37 29.58 -24.03 20.93
N LEU A 38 28.75 -24.80 21.63
CA LEU A 38 27.31 -24.84 21.38
C LEU A 38 26.65 -23.47 21.64
N PHE A 39 27.10 -22.74 22.66
CA PHE A 39 26.61 -21.39 22.93
C PHE A 39 26.92 -20.42 21.79
N PHE A 40 28.17 -20.37 21.33
CA PHE A 40 28.53 -19.51 20.19
C PHE A 40 27.80 -19.92 18.90
N LYS A 41 27.70 -21.21 18.62
CA LYS A 41 26.96 -21.71 17.45
C LYS A 41 25.48 -21.32 17.50
N SER A 42 24.84 -21.44 18.67
CA SER A 42 23.45 -21.03 18.86
C SER A 42 23.28 -19.52 18.74
N TYR A 43 24.23 -18.74 19.27
CA TYR A 43 24.23 -17.29 19.17
C TYR A 43 24.35 -16.82 17.72
N ASP A 44 25.28 -17.36 16.95
CA ASP A 44 25.47 -17.00 15.54
C ASP A 44 24.23 -17.34 14.71
N MET A 45 23.64 -18.52 14.92
CA MET A 45 22.42 -18.93 14.22
C MET A 45 21.22 -18.02 14.55
N GLN A 46 21.08 -17.63 15.83
CA GLN A 46 20.04 -16.68 16.24
C GLN A 46 20.27 -15.28 15.65
N ARG A 47 21.52 -14.81 15.67
CA ARG A 47 21.89 -13.50 15.14
C ARG A 47 21.64 -13.40 13.64
N GLU A 48 21.99 -14.45 12.90
CA GLU A 48 21.71 -14.55 11.47
C GLU A 48 20.19 -14.53 11.20
N GLY A 49 19.41 -15.33 11.94
CA GLY A 49 17.95 -15.33 11.85
C GLY A 49 17.34 -13.95 12.10
N ILE A 50 17.71 -13.29 13.21
CA ILE A 50 17.24 -11.94 13.56
C ILE A 50 17.65 -10.92 12.49
N SER A 51 18.87 -11.00 11.97
CA SER A 51 19.34 -10.07 10.94
C SER A 51 18.53 -10.18 9.65
N ARG A 52 18.19 -11.41 9.24
CA ARG A 52 17.38 -11.68 8.05
C ARG A 52 15.95 -11.18 8.23
N ASP A 53 15.36 -11.41 9.39
CA ASP A 53 14.00 -10.96 9.69
C ASP A 53 13.94 -9.42 9.78
N ALA A 54 14.98 -8.79 10.35
CA ALA A 54 15.10 -7.33 10.39
C ALA A 54 15.25 -6.72 8.98
N GLU A 55 16.02 -7.36 8.10
CA GLU A 55 16.17 -6.94 6.71
C GLU A 55 14.84 -7.08 5.93
N ALA A 56 14.15 -8.22 6.09
CA ALA A 56 12.84 -8.42 5.50
C ALA A 56 11.80 -7.39 6.00
N TYR A 57 11.82 -7.07 7.29
CA TYR A 57 10.97 -6.04 7.87
C TYR A 57 11.30 -4.64 7.34
N LYS A 58 12.59 -4.32 7.20
CA LYS A 58 13.05 -3.04 6.64
C LYS A 58 12.61 -2.87 5.19
N GLU A 59 12.69 -3.94 4.39
CA GLU A 59 12.20 -3.93 3.01
C GLU A 59 10.67 -3.75 2.96
N LEU A 60 9.92 -4.43 3.84
CA LEU A 60 8.48 -4.24 3.97
C LEU A 60 8.13 -2.79 4.31
N MET A 61 8.85 -2.19 5.26
CA MET A 61 8.66 -0.81 5.69
C MET A 61 8.95 0.18 4.56
N ARG A 62 10.02 -0.03 3.80
CA ARG A 62 10.34 0.79 2.62
C ARG A 62 9.24 0.74 1.57
N ARG A 63 8.68 -0.44 1.30
CA ARG A 63 7.54 -0.58 0.38
C ARG A 63 6.28 0.11 0.92
N SER A 64 6.06 0.05 2.23
CA SER A 64 4.95 0.75 2.89
C SER A 64 5.04 2.27 2.69
N ASP A 65 6.23 2.86 2.82
CA ASP A 65 6.43 4.31 2.60
C ASP A 65 6.16 4.74 1.15
N VAL A 66 6.61 3.93 0.20
CA VAL A 66 6.31 4.15 -1.22
C VAL A 66 4.80 4.05 -1.45
N LEU A 67 4.16 3.01 -0.91
CA LEU A 67 2.72 2.80 -1.06
C LEU A 67 1.90 3.94 -0.46
N LYS A 68 2.31 4.46 0.71
CA LYS A 68 1.70 5.64 1.32
C LYS A 68 1.73 6.83 0.36
N THR A 69 2.88 7.11 -0.25
CA THR A 69 3.04 8.21 -1.21
C THR A 69 2.10 8.05 -2.41
N HIS A 70 1.96 6.83 -2.93
CA HIS A 70 0.99 6.55 -4.01
C HIS A 70 -0.46 6.76 -3.57
N VAL A 71 -0.82 6.33 -2.36
CA VAL A 71 -2.18 6.49 -1.82
C VAL A 71 -2.51 7.97 -1.63
N ASP A 72 -1.58 8.77 -1.10
CA ASP A 72 -1.75 10.21 -0.92
C ASP A 72 -1.96 10.91 -2.28
N ASN A 73 -1.20 10.52 -3.30
CA ASN A 73 -1.34 11.04 -4.67
C ASN A 73 -2.71 10.69 -5.28
N ILE A 74 -3.15 9.44 -5.11
CA ILE A 74 -4.48 8.99 -5.56
C ILE A 74 -5.58 9.79 -4.86
N TYR A 75 -5.45 10.03 -3.55
CA TYR A 75 -6.40 10.80 -2.76
C TYR A 75 -6.49 12.26 -3.22
N GLU A 76 -5.35 12.91 -3.44
CA GLU A 76 -5.30 14.28 -3.95
C GLU A 76 -5.99 14.39 -5.32
N ARG A 77 -5.69 13.47 -6.24
CA ARG A 77 -6.32 13.44 -7.57
C ARG A 77 -7.81 13.14 -7.51
N MET A 78 -8.26 12.26 -6.63
CA MET A 78 -9.69 12.06 -6.38
C MET A 78 -10.37 13.33 -5.89
N THR A 79 -9.69 14.12 -5.05
CA THR A 79 -10.21 15.38 -4.54
C THR A 79 -10.33 16.43 -5.65
N GLN A 80 -9.35 16.48 -6.56
CA GLN A 80 -9.42 17.29 -7.77
C GLN A 80 -10.59 16.85 -8.69
N LEU A 81 -10.80 15.55 -8.85
CA LEU A 81 -11.93 15.00 -9.62
C LEU A 81 -13.29 15.35 -8.99
N ASN A 82 -13.35 15.44 -7.66
CA ASN A 82 -14.60 15.81 -6.97
C ASN A 82 -14.93 17.29 -7.12
N THR A 83 -13.91 18.15 -7.15
CA THR A 83 -14.10 19.61 -7.24
C THR A 83 -14.33 20.11 -8.66
N ASN A 84 -14.37 19.22 -9.67
CA ASN A 84 -14.48 19.52 -11.11
C ASN A 84 -13.50 20.64 -11.55
N LYS A 85 -12.35 20.76 -10.88
CA LYS A 85 -11.37 21.85 -11.07
C LYS A 85 -10.40 21.60 -12.23
N VAL A 86 -10.65 20.60 -13.06
CA VAL A 86 -9.69 20.13 -14.06
C VAL A 86 -10.35 20.09 -15.43
N ASP A 87 -9.73 20.73 -16.41
CA ASP A 87 -10.26 20.84 -17.79
C ASP A 87 -10.43 19.48 -18.48
N ASN A 88 -9.71 18.44 -18.02
CA ASN A 88 -9.77 17.11 -18.60
C ASN A 88 -9.98 16.03 -17.53
N GLU A 89 -11.24 15.84 -17.15
CA GLU A 89 -11.67 14.83 -16.19
C GLU A 89 -11.40 13.40 -16.68
N VAL A 90 -11.42 13.15 -18.00
CA VAL A 90 -11.11 11.84 -18.57
C VAL A 90 -9.65 11.46 -18.34
N PHE A 91 -8.72 12.40 -18.60
CA PHE A 91 -7.30 12.19 -18.35
C PHE A 91 -7.00 11.94 -16.88
N LEU A 92 -7.59 12.75 -15.98
CA LEU A 92 -7.40 12.59 -14.55
C LEU A 92 -7.87 11.21 -14.07
N ARG A 93 -8.96 10.70 -14.62
CA ARG A 93 -9.51 9.39 -14.25
C ARG A 93 -8.64 8.24 -14.73
N THR A 94 -8.14 8.29 -15.96
CA THR A 94 -7.16 7.31 -16.46
C THR A 94 -5.92 7.31 -15.57
N ASN A 95 -5.41 8.50 -15.24
CA ASN A 95 -4.25 8.64 -14.38
C ASN A 95 -4.48 8.07 -12.97
N ILE A 96 -5.65 8.30 -12.35
CA ILE A 96 -6.00 7.67 -11.07
C ILE A 96 -6.01 6.14 -11.21
N MET A 97 -6.59 5.61 -12.29
CA MET A 97 -6.66 4.17 -12.53
C MET A 97 -5.26 3.55 -12.70
N ASP A 98 -4.38 4.23 -13.41
CA ASP A 98 -2.99 3.80 -13.59
C ASP A 98 -2.25 3.77 -12.24
N ASN A 99 -2.39 4.82 -11.42
CA ASN A 99 -1.80 4.84 -10.07
C ASN A 99 -2.35 3.74 -9.16
N VAL A 100 -3.64 3.42 -9.26
CA VAL A 100 -4.26 2.30 -8.53
C VAL A 100 -3.67 0.96 -8.97
N ARG A 101 -3.43 0.80 -10.27
CA ARG A 101 -2.78 -0.40 -10.82
C ARG A 101 -1.33 -0.51 -10.36
N ASP A 102 -0.60 0.59 -10.35
CA ASP A 102 0.79 0.62 -9.87
C ASP A 102 0.87 0.31 -8.37
N ALA A 103 -0.03 0.87 -7.56
CA ALA A 103 -0.14 0.53 -6.14
C ALA A 103 -0.42 -0.97 -5.93
N LYS A 104 -1.29 -1.58 -6.76
CA LYS A 104 -1.53 -3.03 -6.74
C LYS A 104 -0.28 -3.83 -7.13
N ASN A 105 0.49 -3.37 -8.11
CA ASN A 105 1.75 -4.01 -8.50
C ASN A 105 2.81 -3.94 -7.39
N ILE A 106 2.92 -2.80 -6.70
CA ILE A 106 3.85 -2.60 -5.57
C ILE A 106 3.49 -3.53 -4.41
N MET A 107 2.20 -3.70 -4.12
CA MET A 107 1.74 -4.62 -3.08
C MET A 107 1.98 -6.09 -3.43
N GLY A 108 1.83 -6.47 -4.71
CA GLY A 108 2.11 -7.83 -5.19
C GLY A 108 1.50 -8.94 -4.31
N LYS A 109 2.35 -9.86 -3.85
CA LYS A 109 1.97 -10.98 -2.97
C LYS A 109 1.64 -10.52 -1.53
N ASP A 110 2.18 -9.39 -1.09
CA ASP A 110 1.94 -8.82 0.24
C ASP A 110 0.55 -8.20 0.37
N SER A 111 -0.21 -8.10 -0.74
CA SER A 111 -1.59 -7.60 -0.77
C SER A 111 -2.58 -8.40 0.09
N THR A 112 -2.33 -9.70 0.30
CA THR A 112 -3.20 -10.59 1.11
C THR A 112 -2.77 -10.70 2.57
N THR A 113 -1.55 -10.25 2.89
CA THR A 113 -0.95 -10.35 4.21
C THR A 113 -0.73 -8.95 4.80
N ASN A 114 0.42 -8.34 4.54
CA ASN A 114 0.91 -7.12 5.17
C ASN A 114 0.17 -5.85 4.69
N PHE A 115 -0.31 -5.83 3.44
CA PHE A 115 -0.94 -4.66 2.82
C PHE A 115 -2.44 -4.84 2.55
N LYS A 116 -3.12 -5.70 3.32
CA LYS A 116 -4.55 -6.00 3.14
C LYS A 116 -5.45 -4.77 3.11
N HIS A 117 -5.19 -3.78 3.96
CA HIS A 117 -6.00 -2.55 4.02
C HIS A 117 -5.82 -1.68 2.78
N TYR A 118 -4.59 -1.53 2.31
CA TYR A 118 -4.31 -0.83 1.05
C TYR A 118 -4.95 -1.56 -0.14
N ALA A 119 -4.87 -2.89 -0.17
CA ALA A 119 -5.50 -3.69 -1.22
C ALA A 119 -7.03 -3.53 -1.25
N LEU A 120 -7.66 -3.49 -0.07
CA LEU A 120 -9.10 -3.24 0.05
C LEU A 120 -9.47 -1.84 -0.46
N LEU A 121 -8.70 -0.83 -0.07
CA LEU A 121 -8.91 0.55 -0.53
C LEU A 121 -8.82 0.62 -2.06
N MET A 122 -7.76 0.09 -2.66
CA MET A 122 -7.57 0.07 -4.11
C MET A 122 -8.70 -0.66 -4.85
N LYS A 123 -9.28 -1.70 -4.25
CA LYS A 123 -10.44 -2.41 -4.79
C LYS A 123 -11.71 -1.56 -4.78
N GLN A 124 -11.88 -0.69 -3.79
CA GLN A 124 -13.06 0.19 -3.66
C GLN A 124 -12.99 1.43 -4.56
N ILE A 125 -11.79 1.86 -4.94
CA ILE A 125 -11.59 3.01 -5.82
C ILE A 125 -12.16 2.78 -7.23
N GLU A 126 -12.00 1.57 -7.78
CA GLU A 126 -12.51 1.23 -9.12
C GLU A 126 -14.03 1.43 -9.25
N PRO A 127 -14.89 0.82 -8.41
CA PRO A 127 -16.33 1.04 -8.49
C PRO A 127 -16.73 2.48 -8.16
N MET A 128 -15.97 3.18 -7.30
CA MET A 128 -16.21 4.59 -6.98
C MET A 128 -15.97 5.50 -8.20
N LEU A 129 -14.87 5.29 -8.93
CA LEU A 129 -14.62 5.97 -10.20
C LEU A 129 -15.68 5.63 -11.24
N GLY A 130 -16.11 4.37 -11.31
CA GLY A 130 -17.21 3.93 -12.17
C GLY A 130 -18.49 4.70 -11.87
N LEU A 131 -18.86 4.82 -10.60
CA LEU A 131 -20.03 5.57 -10.14
C LEU A 131 -19.95 7.06 -10.50
N LYS A 132 -18.80 7.72 -10.28
CA LYS A 132 -18.60 9.13 -10.66
C LYS A 132 -18.80 9.35 -12.16
N THR A 133 -18.36 8.41 -13.02
CA THR A 133 -18.66 8.46 -14.47
C THR A 133 -20.14 8.60 -14.76
N LYS A 134 -20.93 7.73 -14.13
CA LYS A 134 -22.37 7.62 -14.39
C LYS A 134 -23.09 8.87 -13.90
N ILE A 135 -22.67 9.40 -12.75
CA ILE A 135 -23.17 10.66 -12.22
C ILE A 135 -22.91 11.79 -13.21
N MET A 136 -21.69 11.91 -13.72
CA MET A 136 -21.32 12.94 -14.69
C MET A 136 -22.08 12.79 -16.02
N GLU A 137 -22.28 11.56 -16.50
CA GLU A 137 -23.07 11.30 -17.72
C GLU A 137 -24.52 11.78 -17.55
N VAL A 138 -25.14 11.50 -16.40
CA VAL A 138 -26.49 11.95 -16.08
C VAL A 138 -26.55 13.47 -15.93
N GLU A 139 -25.55 14.09 -15.29
CA GLU A 139 -25.43 15.53 -15.17
C GLU A 139 -25.31 16.22 -16.54
N TYR A 140 -24.50 15.65 -17.44
CA TYR A 140 -24.38 16.14 -18.81
C TYR A 140 -25.71 16.06 -19.58
N LYS A 141 -26.41 14.91 -19.50
CA LYS A 141 -27.75 14.75 -20.09
C LYS A 141 -28.75 15.76 -19.53
N LYS A 142 -28.73 15.98 -18.21
CA LYS A 142 -29.58 16.99 -17.55
C LYS A 142 -29.32 18.39 -18.11
N ASN A 143 -28.04 18.77 -18.28
CA ASN A 143 -27.68 20.08 -18.79
C ASN A 143 -28.10 20.28 -20.26
N ILE A 144 -28.01 19.24 -21.10
CA ILE A 144 -28.54 19.28 -22.46
C ILE A 144 -30.05 19.50 -22.44
N VAL A 145 -30.80 18.69 -21.70
CA VAL A 145 -32.26 18.82 -21.61
C VAL A 145 -32.67 20.20 -21.08
N ARG A 146 -31.92 20.75 -20.10
CA ARG A 146 -32.16 22.10 -19.59
C ARG A 146 -31.97 23.16 -20.67
N ARG A 147 -30.90 23.06 -21.47
CA ARG A 147 -30.62 23.97 -22.58
C ARG A 147 -31.71 23.90 -23.65
N ASP A 148 -32.12 22.68 -24.02
CA ASP A 148 -33.18 22.46 -25.01
C ASP A 148 -34.52 23.04 -24.55
N LEU A 149 -34.82 22.91 -23.25
CA LEU A 149 -36.01 23.51 -22.63
C LEU A 149 -35.94 25.04 -22.64
N GLU A 150 -34.81 25.63 -22.25
CA GLU A 150 -34.58 27.08 -22.30
C GLU A 150 -34.72 27.63 -23.74
N GLU A 151 -34.19 26.91 -24.73
CA GLU A 151 -34.33 27.26 -26.14
C GLU A 151 -35.78 27.18 -26.61
N CYS A 152 -36.50 26.12 -26.23
CA CYS A 152 -37.92 25.95 -26.56
C CYS A 152 -38.78 27.06 -25.96
N ILE A 153 -38.60 27.39 -24.68
CA ILE A 153 -39.29 28.51 -24.01
C ILE A 153 -38.99 29.83 -24.73
N GLY A 154 -37.73 30.07 -25.10
CA GLY A 154 -37.34 31.26 -25.86
C GLY A 154 -38.01 31.35 -27.23
N LYS A 155 -38.09 30.25 -27.98
CA LYS A 155 -38.78 30.18 -29.28
C LYS A 155 -40.28 30.42 -29.14
N VAL A 156 -40.94 29.77 -28.17
CA VAL A 156 -42.38 29.95 -27.90
C VAL A 156 -42.68 31.39 -27.48
N GLY A 157 -41.85 31.99 -26.63
CA GLY A 157 -41.97 33.39 -26.24
C GLY A 157 -41.89 34.35 -27.43
N ARG A 158 -40.95 34.14 -28.35
CA ARG A 158 -40.85 34.92 -29.60
C ARG A 158 -42.08 34.73 -30.48
N ALA A 159 -42.52 33.49 -30.70
CA ALA A 159 -43.69 33.19 -31.51
C ALA A 159 -44.96 33.86 -30.94
N ASN A 160 -45.18 33.78 -29.63
CA ASN A 160 -46.30 34.45 -28.97
C ASN A 160 -46.22 35.97 -29.08
N ASN A 161 -45.02 36.57 -28.99
CA ASN A 161 -44.86 38.01 -29.18
C ASN A 161 -45.20 38.45 -30.60
N GLU A 162 -44.85 37.67 -31.62
CA GLU A 162 -45.25 37.95 -33.01
C GLU A 162 -46.75 37.75 -33.24
N LEU A 163 -47.36 36.70 -32.67
CA LEU A 163 -48.81 36.46 -32.76
C LEU A 163 -49.66 37.52 -32.02
N ARG A 164 -49.12 38.19 -31.00
CA ARG A 164 -49.79 39.30 -30.31
C ARG A 164 -49.77 40.61 -31.09
N LYS A 165 -48.94 40.75 -32.14
CA LYS A 165 -48.97 41.91 -33.02
C LYS A 165 -50.16 41.76 -33.95
N ASP A 166 -51.14 42.66 -33.82
CA ASP A 166 -52.32 42.69 -34.67
C ASP A 166 -51.91 42.91 -36.15
N PRO A 167 -52.14 41.93 -37.05
CA PRO A 167 -51.75 42.00 -38.44
C PRO A 167 -52.55 43.05 -39.24
N THR A 168 -53.72 43.46 -38.76
CA THR A 168 -54.58 44.43 -39.46
C THR A 168 -54.07 45.88 -39.35
N ARG A 169 -53.17 46.17 -38.41
CA ARG A 169 -52.69 47.53 -38.15
C ARG A 169 -51.60 48.02 -39.12
N ASN A 170 -51.00 47.12 -39.91
CA ASN A 170 -49.95 47.45 -40.90
C ASN A 170 -50.38 47.31 -42.36
N PHE A 171 -51.61 46.84 -42.65
CA PHE A 171 -52.13 46.77 -44.01
C PHE A 171 -52.67 48.12 -44.47
N THR A 172 -51.77 49.05 -44.83
CA THR A 172 -52.13 50.23 -45.60
C THR A 172 -52.24 49.84 -47.08
N GLY A 173 -53.33 49.17 -47.45
CA GLY A 173 -53.64 48.83 -48.82
C GLY A 173 -53.82 50.10 -49.66
N ARG A 174 -52.79 50.49 -50.43
CA ARG A 174 -52.88 51.58 -51.40
C ARG A 174 -53.75 51.10 -52.57
N LYS A 175 -55.05 51.40 -52.50
CA LYS A 175 -56.03 51.16 -53.58
C LYS A 175 -55.59 52.00 -54.80
N ARG A 176 -54.93 51.37 -55.77
CA ARG A 176 -54.64 52.00 -57.08
C ARG A 176 -55.98 52.19 -57.80
N ARG A 177 -56.33 53.46 -58.02
CA ARG A 177 -57.36 53.91 -58.95
C ARG A 177 -56.79 53.94 -60.35
#